data_AF-A0A6I3T2I8-F1
#
_entry.id   AF-A0A6I3T2I8-F1
#
_cell.length_a   1.000
_cell.length_b   1.000
_cell.length_c   1.000
_cell.angle_alpha   90.00
_cell.angle_beta   90.00
_cell.angle_gamma   90.00
#
_symmetry.space_group_name_H-M   'P 1'
#
loop_
_entity.id
_entity.type
_entity.pdbx_description
1 polymer ?
#
loop_
_entity_poly.entity_id
_entity_poly.type
_entity_poly.pdbx_seq_one_letter_code
_entity_poly.pdbx_strand_id
1 'polypeptide(L)'
;MAHLHLAWELGSHPGSEAGAPGHAMRLKALAATLLARGHHVSLSLRDLGCTHAVLADLRVPRWQAPVWLHRAGGMPPNQASLAEILLPQGYLDVAGLAGLVHGWRAMLTAVRADLVLADAAPTALLAARSLGIPALAIGTGLACPPPDVPLPC
;
A
#
# COMPACT_ATOMS: atom_id res chain seq x y z
N MET A 1 -4.33 20.68 -11.56
CA MET A 1 -5.03 19.40 -11.35
C MET A 1 -3.98 18.30 -11.42
N ALA A 2 -3.96 17.38 -10.45
CA ALA A 2 -2.96 16.31 -10.37
C ALA A 2 -3.65 14.97 -10.16
N HIS A 3 -2.99 13.87 -10.54
CA HIS A 3 -3.44 12.49 -10.34
C HIS A 3 -2.74 11.88 -9.14
N LEU A 4 -3.52 11.63 -8.08
CA LEU A 4 -3.04 10.98 -6.86
C LEU A 4 -3.39 9.50 -6.89
N HIS A 5 -2.38 8.64 -6.72
CA HIS A 5 -2.57 7.20 -6.66
C HIS A 5 -2.48 6.72 -5.20
N LEU A 6 -3.55 6.10 -4.72
CA LEU A 6 -3.67 5.61 -3.35
C LEU A 6 -3.40 4.10 -3.34
N ALA A 7 -2.44 3.66 -2.54
CA ALA A 7 -1.93 2.29 -2.57
C ALA A 7 -2.07 1.60 -1.20
N TRP A 8 -2.49 0.33 -1.23
CA TRP A 8 -2.50 -0.56 -0.07
C TRP A 8 -2.05 -1.97 -0.47
N GLU A 9 -1.04 -2.52 0.21
CA GLU A 9 -0.41 -3.79 -0.20
C GLU A 9 -0.24 -4.84 0.93
N LEU A 10 -0.21 -4.47 2.22
CA LEU A 10 0.03 -5.39 3.36
C LEU A 10 -1.15 -5.46 4.34
N GLY A 11 -1.27 -6.52 5.15
CA GLY A 11 -2.19 -6.52 6.32
C GLY A 11 -3.57 -7.14 6.12
N SER A 12 -3.82 -7.89 5.03
CA SER A 12 -5.06 -8.68 4.85
C SER A 12 -4.87 -10.18 5.15
N HIS A 13 -4.27 -10.53 6.28
CA HIS A 13 -4.09 -11.95 6.61
C HIS A 13 -5.43 -12.63 6.93
N PRO A 14 -5.68 -13.85 6.39
CA PRO A 14 -6.88 -14.63 6.73
C PRO A 14 -6.91 -14.88 8.24
N GLY A 15 -8.01 -14.49 8.90
CA GLY A 15 -8.18 -14.58 10.37
C GLY A 15 -8.12 -13.23 11.10
N SER A 16 -7.71 -12.15 10.42
CA SER A 16 -7.88 -10.78 10.91
C SER A 16 -9.22 -10.23 10.42
N GLU A 17 -10.28 -10.32 11.25
CA GLU A 17 -11.60 -9.76 10.93
C GLU A 17 -11.59 -8.21 10.80
N ALA A 18 -10.49 -7.55 11.20
CA ALA A 18 -10.43 -6.09 11.34
C ALA A 18 -9.46 -5.36 10.38
N GLY A 19 -8.61 -6.05 9.62
CA GLY A 19 -7.50 -5.40 8.90
C GLY A 19 -7.89 -4.73 7.57
N ALA A 20 -8.54 -5.48 6.68
CA ALA A 20 -8.80 -5.02 5.31
C ALA A 20 -9.81 -3.86 5.18
N PRO A 21 -10.93 -3.84 5.94
CA PRO A 21 -11.87 -2.73 5.89
C PRO A 21 -11.25 -1.39 6.35
N GLY A 22 -10.36 -1.43 7.35
CA GLY A 22 -9.74 -0.24 7.92
C GLY A 22 -8.89 0.54 6.91
N HIS A 23 -8.04 -0.16 6.15
CA HIS A 23 -7.24 0.46 5.09
C HIS A 23 -8.13 1.05 3.99
N ALA A 24 -9.13 0.29 3.54
CA ALA A 24 -10.06 0.75 2.51
C ALA A 24 -10.86 1.98 2.95
N MET A 25 -11.35 2.02 4.19
CA MET A 25 -12.06 3.17 4.75
C MET A 25 -11.17 4.42 4.81
N ARG A 26 -9.91 4.26 5.23
CA ARG A 26 -8.94 5.37 5.28
C ARG A 26 -8.67 5.93 3.89
N LEU A 27 -8.38 5.06 2.93
CA LEU A 27 -8.15 5.46 1.54
C LEU A 27 -9.39 6.11 0.93
N LYS A 28 -10.59 5.60 1.23
CA LYS A 28 -11.86 6.21 0.79
C LYS A 28 -12.02 7.64 1.26
N ALA A 29 -11.78 7.90 2.55
CA ALA A 29 -11.92 9.23 3.14
C ALA A 29 -10.97 10.24 2.47
N LEU A 30 -9.72 9.82 2.22
CA LEU A 30 -8.73 10.62 1.49
C LEU A 30 -9.16 10.85 0.05
N ALA A 31 -9.58 9.79 -0.66
CA ALA A 31 -10.03 9.89 -2.04
C ALA A 31 -11.19 10.88 -2.21
N ALA A 32 -12.21 10.80 -1.36
CA ALA A 32 -13.34 11.73 -1.39
C ALA A 32 -12.89 13.18 -1.20
N THR A 33 -11.97 13.41 -0.26
CA THR A 33 -11.42 14.73 0.05
C THR A 33 -10.61 15.32 -1.11
N LEU A 34 -9.85 14.47 -1.82
CA LEU A 34 -9.03 14.86 -2.97
C LEU A 34 -9.88 15.12 -4.22
N LEU A 35 -10.90 14.29 -4.46
CA LEU A 35 -11.88 14.50 -5.52
C LEU A 35 -12.65 15.81 -5.33
N ALA A 36 -13.08 16.12 -4.10
CA ALA A 36 -13.76 17.38 -3.78
C ALA A 36 -12.88 18.62 -4.02
N ARG A 37 -11.55 18.45 -3.96
CA ARG A 37 -10.55 19.49 -4.32
C ARG A 37 -10.22 19.54 -5.81
N GLY A 38 -10.88 18.73 -6.64
CA GLY A 38 -10.71 18.72 -8.10
C GLY A 38 -9.49 17.95 -8.58
N HIS A 39 -8.95 17.01 -7.79
CA HIS A 39 -7.88 16.11 -8.25
C HIS A 39 -8.44 14.83 -8.89
N HIS A 40 -7.62 14.16 -9.71
CA HIS A 40 -7.89 12.79 -10.14
C HIS A 40 -7.39 11.81 -9.09
N VAL A 41 -8.15 10.74 -8.86
CA VAL A 41 -7.79 9.70 -7.89
C VAL A 41 -7.94 8.33 -8.53
N SER A 42 -7.03 7.43 -8.19
CA SER A 42 -7.12 5.99 -8.48
C SER A 42 -6.58 5.19 -7.31
N LEU A 43 -7.02 3.95 -7.15
CA LEU A 43 -6.59 3.09 -6.04
C LEU A 43 -5.95 1.79 -6.56
N SER A 44 -4.95 1.30 -5.85
CA SER A 44 -4.46 -0.07 -5.95
C SER A 44 -4.55 -0.75 -4.60
N LEU A 45 -5.26 -1.86 -4.55
CA LEU A 45 -5.72 -2.48 -3.33
C LEU A 45 -5.26 -3.94 -3.28
N ARG A 46 -4.80 -4.37 -2.11
CA ARG A 46 -4.40 -5.77 -1.86
C ARG A 46 -5.53 -6.77 -2.13
N ASP A 47 -6.77 -6.41 -1.85
CA ASP A 47 -7.93 -7.28 -2.05
C ASP A 47 -9.13 -6.45 -2.54
N LEU A 48 -9.46 -6.60 -3.81
CA LEU A 48 -10.61 -5.92 -4.41
C LEU A 48 -11.96 -6.48 -3.95
N GLY A 49 -12.00 -7.77 -3.59
CA GLY A 49 -13.23 -8.46 -3.19
C GLY A 49 -13.73 -7.95 -1.84
N CYS A 50 -12.85 -7.93 -0.84
CA CYS A 50 -13.23 -7.49 0.50
C CYS A 50 -13.46 -5.97 0.61
N THR A 51 -12.91 -5.18 -0.31
CA THR A 51 -13.02 -3.71 -0.30
C THR A 51 -14.16 -3.17 -1.14
N HIS A 52 -14.81 -4.03 -1.94
CA HIS A 52 -15.84 -3.60 -2.88
C HIS A 52 -16.99 -2.84 -2.21
N ALA A 53 -17.57 -3.41 -1.14
CA ALA A 53 -18.70 -2.82 -0.43
C ALA A 53 -18.32 -1.48 0.25
N VAL A 54 -17.13 -1.42 0.86
CA VAL A 54 -16.63 -0.20 1.52
C VAL A 54 -16.50 0.95 0.52
N LEU A 55 -16.07 0.64 -0.70
CA LEU A 55 -15.77 1.60 -1.77
C LEU A 55 -16.89 1.77 -2.80
N ALA A 56 -18.10 1.25 -2.54
CA ALA A 56 -19.17 1.16 -3.54
C ALA A 56 -19.64 2.53 -4.09
N ASP A 57 -19.59 3.56 -3.26
CA ASP A 57 -19.93 4.96 -3.56
C ASP A 57 -18.75 5.77 -4.13
N LEU A 58 -17.53 5.22 -4.14
CA LEU A 58 -16.34 5.88 -4.66
C LEU A 58 -16.12 5.52 -6.14
N ARG A 59 -16.51 6.42 -7.05
CA ARG A 59 -16.40 6.23 -8.50
C ARG A 59 -15.02 6.60 -9.04
N VAL A 60 -14.05 5.75 -8.79
CA VAL A 60 -12.65 5.92 -9.24
C VAL A 60 -12.09 4.60 -9.78
N PRO A 61 -11.08 4.63 -10.66
CA PRO A 61 -10.39 3.42 -11.09
C PRO A 61 -9.77 2.69 -9.89
N ARG A 62 -9.97 1.37 -9.85
CA ARG A 62 -9.47 0.47 -8.80
C ARG A 62 -8.70 -0.68 -9.45
N TRP A 63 -7.50 -0.95 -8.96
CA TRP A 63 -6.61 -1.97 -9.47
C TRP A 63 -6.21 -2.94 -8.36
N GLN A 64 -5.86 -4.16 -8.75
CA GLN A 64 -5.26 -5.13 -7.83
C GLN A 64 -3.80 -4.75 -7.60
N ALA A 65 -3.40 -4.54 -6.35
CA ALA A 65 -2.02 -4.23 -6.00
C ALA A 65 -1.07 -5.41 -6.34
N PRO A 66 0.15 -5.14 -6.87
CA PRO A 66 1.23 -6.12 -6.91
C PRO A 66 1.61 -6.54 -5.48
N VAL A 67 1.33 -7.79 -5.12
CA VAL A 67 1.55 -8.32 -3.77
C VAL A 67 2.27 -9.65 -3.82
N TRP A 68 3.01 -9.95 -2.75
CA TRP A 68 3.62 -11.26 -2.56
C TRP A 68 2.54 -12.31 -2.26
N LEU A 69 2.47 -13.34 -3.11
CA LEU A 69 1.46 -14.41 -3.00
C LEU A 69 2.02 -15.69 -2.34
N HIS A 70 3.35 -15.82 -2.26
CA HIS A 70 3.97 -17.01 -1.71
C HIS A 70 4.03 -16.96 -0.19
N ARG A 71 4.01 -18.12 0.47
CA ARG A 71 4.23 -18.22 1.91
C ARG A 71 5.72 -18.28 2.20
N ALA A 72 6.21 -17.38 3.04
CA ALA A 72 7.54 -17.52 3.62
C ALA A 72 7.51 -18.57 4.74
N GLY A 73 8.44 -19.53 4.70
CA GLY A 73 8.65 -20.50 5.77
C GLY A 73 9.67 -19.99 6.81
N GLY A 74 9.64 -20.56 8.02
CA GLY A 74 10.69 -20.34 9.03
C GLY A 74 10.68 -18.96 9.70
N MET A 75 9.54 -18.24 9.67
CA MET A 75 9.43 -16.91 10.28
C MET A 75 9.11 -17.01 11.78
N PRO A 76 9.59 -16.06 12.61
CA PRO A 76 9.25 -16.02 14.02
C PRO A 76 7.72 -16.00 14.20
N PRO A 77 7.19 -16.67 15.24
CA PRO A 77 5.76 -16.70 15.50
C PRO A 77 5.20 -15.33 15.90
N ASN A 78 6.04 -14.42 16.38
CA ASN A 78 5.68 -13.07 16.76
C ASN A 78 6.47 -12.08 15.89
N GLN A 79 5.77 -11.35 15.03
CA GLN A 79 6.34 -10.26 14.24
C GLN A 79 6.17 -8.98 15.05
N ALA A 80 7.14 -8.69 15.90
CA ALA A 80 7.14 -7.57 16.84
C ALA A 80 7.63 -6.26 16.22
N SER A 81 8.38 -6.33 15.11
CA SER A 81 8.89 -5.15 14.40
C SER A 81 8.34 -5.03 12.97
N LEU A 82 8.42 -3.82 12.40
CA LEU A 82 8.08 -3.60 10.99
C LEU A 82 8.95 -4.46 10.07
N ALA A 83 10.23 -4.64 10.38
CA ALA A 83 11.11 -5.50 9.60
C ALA A 83 10.58 -6.94 9.56
N GLU A 84 10.20 -7.51 10.70
CA GLU A 84 9.63 -8.86 10.78
C GLU A 84 8.30 -9.01 10.03
N ILE A 85 7.53 -7.93 9.89
CA ILE A 85 6.33 -7.90 9.05
C ILE A 85 6.69 -7.92 7.55
N LEU A 86 7.76 -7.24 7.14
CA LEU A 86 8.17 -7.14 5.73
C LEU A 86 8.85 -8.39 5.21
N LEU A 87 9.72 -9.02 6.01
CA LEU A 87 10.48 -10.22 5.62
C LEU A 87 9.61 -11.31 4.95
N PRO A 88 8.45 -11.72 5.51
CA PRO A 88 7.60 -12.74 4.89
C PRO A 88 6.85 -12.27 3.64
N GLN A 89 6.88 -10.97 3.31
CA GLN A 89 6.18 -10.36 2.18
C GLN A 89 7.08 -10.23 0.94
N GLY A 90 8.04 -11.13 0.80
CA GLY A 90 8.99 -11.18 -0.32
C GLY A 90 10.29 -10.43 -0.09
N TYR A 91 10.48 -9.76 1.05
CA TYR A 91 11.70 -8.98 1.33
C TYR A 91 12.95 -9.85 1.61
N LEU A 92 12.78 -11.16 1.75
CA LEU A 92 13.87 -12.14 1.79
C LEU A 92 14.30 -12.66 0.40
N ASP A 93 13.55 -12.35 -0.66
CA ASP A 93 13.81 -12.81 -2.02
C ASP A 93 14.04 -11.62 -2.94
N VAL A 94 15.31 -11.40 -3.33
CA VAL A 94 15.70 -10.28 -4.19
C VAL A 94 15.00 -10.33 -5.54
N ALA A 95 14.90 -11.51 -6.17
CA ALA A 95 14.30 -11.65 -7.49
C ALA A 95 12.77 -11.48 -7.41
N GLY A 96 12.17 -12.09 -6.40
CA GLY A 96 10.75 -11.96 -6.11
C GLY A 96 10.32 -10.51 -5.83
N LEU A 97 11.03 -9.84 -4.92
CA LEU A 97 10.77 -8.43 -4.60
C LEU A 97 11.00 -7.53 -5.82
N ALA A 98 12.06 -7.78 -6.61
CA ALA A 98 12.28 -7.03 -7.84
C ALA A 98 11.07 -7.14 -8.78
N GLY A 99 10.48 -8.33 -8.94
CA GLY A 99 9.24 -8.51 -9.70
C GLY A 99 8.08 -7.64 -9.21
N LEU A 100 7.85 -7.58 -7.89
CA LEU A 100 6.82 -6.73 -7.30
C LEU A 100 7.08 -5.24 -7.54
N VAL A 101 8.34 -4.79 -7.38
CA VAL A 101 8.74 -3.41 -7.66
C VAL A 101 8.52 -3.05 -9.12
N HIS A 102 8.85 -3.95 -10.06
CA HIS A 102 8.59 -3.72 -11.49
C HIS A 102 7.08 -3.62 -11.78
N GLY A 103 6.26 -4.49 -11.17
CA GLY A 103 4.81 -4.41 -11.27
C GLY A 103 4.25 -3.07 -10.78
N TRP A 104 4.71 -2.60 -9.62
CA TRP A 104 4.32 -1.30 -9.10
C TRP A 104 4.79 -0.15 -9.99
N ARG A 105 6.03 -0.19 -10.51
CA ARG A 105 6.52 0.81 -11.46
C ARG A 105 5.63 0.90 -12.69
N ALA A 106 5.33 -0.24 -13.31
CA ALA A 106 4.48 -0.31 -14.49
C ALA A 106 3.09 0.26 -14.22
N MET A 107 2.49 -0.09 -13.08
CA MET A 107 1.19 0.41 -12.64
C MET A 107 1.19 1.92 -12.42
N LEU A 108 2.16 2.45 -11.67
CA LEU A 108 2.27 3.89 -11.40
C LEU A 108 2.49 4.70 -12.68
N THR A 109 3.28 4.18 -13.62
CA THR A 109 3.45 4.78 -14.95
C THR A 109 2.16 4.71 -15.78
N ALA A 110 1.47 3.56 -15.78
CA ALA A 110 0.24 3.37 -16.57
C ALA A 110 -0.89 4.31 -16.12
N VAL A 111 -1.04 4.52 -14.81
CA VAL A 111 -2.01 5.48 -14.27
C VAL A 111 -1.51 6.92 -14.36
N ARG A 112 -0.26 7.17 -14.75
CA ARG A 112 0.37 8.50 -14.79
C ARG A 112 0.28 9.23 -13.45
N ALA A 113 0.66 8.56 -12.37
CA ALA A 113 0.60 9.14 -11.03
C ALA A 113 1.55 10.34 -10.89
N ASP A 114 1.02 11.46 -10.39
CA ASP A 114 1.80 12.64 -10.01
C ASP A 114 2.26 12.59 -8.53
N LEU A 115 1.53 11.85 -7.69
CA LEU A 115 1.82 11.63 -6.27
C LEU A 115 1.28 10.28 -5.82
N VAL A 116 2.02 9.57 -4.98
CA VAL A 116 1.58 8.31 -4.35
C VAL A 116 1.29 8.50 -2.87
N LEU A 117 0.13 8.04 -2.43
CA LEU A 117 -0.28 7.95 -1.02
C LEU A 117 -0.32 6.47 -0.63
N ALA A 118 0.62 6.02 0.19
CA ALA A 118 0.80 4.60 0.52
C ALA A 118 0.34 4.29 1.95
N ASP A 119 -0.73 3.53 2.10
CA ASP A 119 -1.18 2.96 3.38
C ASP A 119 -0.72 1.50 3.47
N ALA A 120 0.21 1.20 4.36
CA ALA A 120 0.82 -0.14 4.45
C ALA A 120 1.26 -0.69 3.07
N ALA A 121 1.89 0.16 2.25
CA ALA A 121 2.36 -0.16 0.89
C ALA A 121 3.84 0.22 0.66
N PRO A 122 4.78 -0.42 1.39
CA PRO A 122 6.21 -0.09 1.30
C PRO A 122 6.84 -0.38 -0.07
N THR A 123 6.35 -1.39 -0.79
CA THR A 123 6.84 -1.72 -2.14
C THR A 123 6.36 -0.69 -3.16
N ALA A 124 5.14 -0.17 -3.02
CA ALA A 124 4.67 0.99 -3.79
C ALA A 124 5.55 2.24 -3.54
N LEU A 125 5.95 2.49 -2.30
CA LEU A 125 6.87 3.61 -1.96
C LEU A 125 8.25 3.42 -2.61
N LEU A 126 8.79 2.19 -2.57
CA LEU A 126 10.07 1.86 -3.22
C LEU A 126 9.98 2.11 -4.73
N ALA A 127 8.90 1.67 -5.37
CA ALA A 127 8.65 1.88 -6.79
C ALA A 127 8.52 3.38 -7.13
N ALA A 128 7.72 4.13 -6.39
CA ALA A 128 7.53 5.57 -6.59
C ALA A 128 8.87 6.34 -6.50
N ARG A 129 9.66 6.06 -5.45
CA ARG A 129 11.00 6.64 -5.28
C ARG A 129 11.91 6.34 -6.46
N SER A 130 11.88 5.09 -6.96
CA SER A 130 12.69 4.68 -8.11
C SER A 130 12.27 5.31 -9.45
N LEU A 131 11.08 5.91 -9.51
CA LEU A 131 10.55 6.66 -10.65
C LEU A 131 10.66 8.18 -10.49
N GLY A 132 11.12 8.67 -9.33
CA GLY A 132 11.10 10.09 -9.02
C GLY A 132 9.70 10.65 -8.79
N ILE A 133 8.70 9.80 -8.55
CA ILE A 133 7.34 10.23 -8.23
C ILE A 133 7.29 10.60 -6.74
N PRO A 134 6.85 11.81 -6.37
CA PRO A 134 6.61 12.17 -4.99
C PRO A 134 5.72 11.13 -4.28
N ALA A 135 6.06 10.77 -3.04
CA ALA A 135 5.32 9.77 -2.31
C ALA A 135 5.23 10.08 -0.82
N LEU A 136 4.10 9.71 -0.20
CA LEU A 136 3.79 9.89 1.21
C LEU A 136 3.35 8.57 1.80
N ALA A 137 4.00 8.16 2.89
CA ALA A 137 3.50 7.08 3.74
C ALA A 137 2.39 7.63 4.64
N ILE A 138 1.28 6.92 4.72
CA ILE A 138 0.17 7.22 5.63
C ILE A 138 -0.11 5.96 6.46
N GLY A 139 -0.50 6.13 7.71
CA GLY A 139 -0.75 4.98 8.58
C GLY A 139 -0.58 5.31 10.05
N THR A 140 -0.44 4.26 10.85
CA THR A 140 -0.18 4.35 12.28
C THR A 140 1.30 4.61 12.56
N GLY A 141 1.65 4.89 13.82
CA GLY A 141 3.05 5.07 14.25
C GLY A 141 3.96 3.88 13.97
N LEU A 142 3.40 2.67 13.75
CA LEU A 142 4.17 1.50 13.32
C LEU A 142 4.69 1.65 11.87
N ALA A 143 3.84 2.17 10.98
CA ALA A 143 4.17 2.34 9.56
C ALA A 143 4.80 3.71 9.26
N CYS A 144 4.53 4.70 10.11
CA CYS A 144 5.04 6.07 10.01
C CYS A 144 5.51 6.52 11.40
N PRO A 145 6.69 6.07 11.87
CA PRO A 145 7.22 6.47 13.16
C PRO A 145 7.50 7.98 13.19
N PRO A 146 7.45 8.63 14.37
CA PRO A 146 7.89 10.01 14.51
C PRO A 146 9.35 10.15 14.04
N PRO A 147 9.70 11.22 13.31
CA PRO A 147 11.05 11.39 12.76
C PRO A 147 12.13 11.48 13.84
N ASP A 148 11.76 11.92 15.05
CA ASP A 148 12.69 12.22 16.13
C ASP A 148 12.85 11.05 17.14
N VAL A 149 12.18 9.92 16.91
CA VAL A 149 12.20 8.77 17.82
C VAL A 149 12.74 7.55 17.07
N PRO A 150 13.84 6.91 17.54
CA PRO A 150 14.31 5.66 16.96
C PRO A 150 13.20 4.62 16.98
N LEU A 151 13.04 3.88 15.88
CA LEU A 151 12.13 2.74 15.85
C LEU A 151 12.54 1.73 16.94
N PRO A 152 11.60 1.22 17.76
CA PRO A 152 11.90 0.11 18.65
C PRO A 152 12.36 -1.08 17.79
N CYS A 153 13.54 -1.62 18.14
CA CYS A 153 14.11 -2.81 17.53
C CYS A 153 13.32 -4.07 17.91
#